data_AF-A0A9Q5N7P2-F1
#
_entry.id   AF-A0A9Q5N7P2-F1
#
_cell.length_a   1.000
_cell.length_b   1.000
_cell.length_c   1.000
_cell.angle_alpha   90.00
_cell.angle_beta   90.00
_cell.angle_gamma   90.00
#
_symmetry.space_group_name_H-M   'P 1'
#
loop_
_entity.id
_entity.type
_entity.pdbx_description
1 polymer ?
#
loop_
_entity_poly.entity_id
_entity_poly.type
_entity_poly.pdbx_seq_one_letter_code
_entity_poly.pdbx_strand_id
1 'polypeptide(L)'
;MVSSDFADRKHKKLVLFDVDDTLTPARRAASPEMINLLRELRRVFVTGFVGGSNLSKIQEQLGVTGNNVVDDFDFAFAENGLTAYRLGQKLPSQSFIKFIGEEKYKTLVNFILHYIADMDIPIKRGTFVEFRNGMINVSPIGRNATVEERNEFLEYDKEHKVRAAFVDVLREKFPDYGLTFSIGGQISFDVFPRGWDKTYCLERLRDEGFEEIHFFGDKTYKPQGGNDYEIFTDSRTIGHSLFKPRPSNDVEQANTSARHSRFFDTDAMAPSKKSKSAKSTESISSRLALVVKSGKYTLGYKSALKQMRSGKAKLVLISGNCPPLRKSELEYYAMLSKTTVHHFAGTNVALGTAAGKLFRVGVMTISDQGDSDLLTIAEGNAA
;
A
#
# COMPACT_ATOMS: atom_id res chain seq x y z
N MET A 1 6.66 36.28 -3.90
CA MET A 1 6.99 36.26 -2.46
C MET A 1 6.29 35.06 -1.85
N VAL A 2 6.93 34.37 -0.90
CA VAL A 2 6.28 33.22 -0.23
C VAL A 2 5.00 33.68 0.46
N SER A 3 3.96 32.86 0.40
CA SER A 3 2.70 33.09 1.12
C SER A 3 2.94 33.49 2.58
N SER A 4 2.21 34.50 3.07
CA SER A 4 2.30 35.01 4.44
C SER A 4 1.98 33.94 5.49
N ASP A 5 1.25 32.90 5.11
CA ASP A 5 0.87 31.80 6.00
C ASP A 5 2.09 30.97 6.46
N PHE A 6 3.22 31.06 5.75
CA PHE A 6 4.49 30.42 6.10
C PHE A 6 5.56 31.43 6.52
N ALA A 7 5.15 32.63 6.95
CA ALA A 7 6.07 33.68 7.38
C ALA A 7 6.93 33.25 8.58
N ASP A 8 6.38 32.42 9.46
CA ASP A 8 7.01 31.87 10.67
C ASP A 8 8.10 30.81 10.38
N ARG A 9 8.11 30.21 9.17
CA ARG A 9 9.14 29.26 8.76
C ARG A 9 10.47 29.96 8.50
N LYS A 10 11.55 29.42 9.07
CA LYS A 10 12.92 29.92 8.94
C LYS A 10 13.38 29.98 7.49
N HIS A 11 13.02 28.98 6.69
CA HIS A 11 13.37 28.91 5.28
C HIS A 11 12.14 29.01 4.41
N LYS A 12 12.27 29.73 3.30
CA LYS A 12 11.24 29.95 2.28
C LYS A 12 11.22 28.83 1.22
N LYS A 13 11.43 27.60 1.69
CA LYS A 13 11.59 26.39 0.87
C LYS A 13 10.55 25.34 1.26
N LEU A 14 10.14 24.57 0.27
CA LEU A 14 9.24 23.43 0.43
C LEU A 14 10.03 22.13 0.31
N VAL A 15 9.74 21.17 1.19
CA VAL A 15 10.24 19.81 1.10
C VAL A 15 9.07 18.86 0.83
N LEU A 16 9.05 18.30 -0.37
CA LEU A 16 8.09 17.31 -0.85
C LEU A 16 8.65 15.90 -0.79
N PHE A 17 7.82 14.96 -0.38
CA PHE A 17 8.18 13.55 -0.29
C PHE A 17 7.20 12.67 -1.07
N ASP A 18 7.72 11.69 -1.79
CA ASP A 18 6.94 10.47 -2.04
C ASP A 18 6.65 9.72 -0.71
N VAL A 19 5.70 8.78 -0.72
CA VAL A 19 5.24 8.05 0.47
C VAL A 19 5.86 6.65 0.58
N ASP A 20 5.71 5.82 -0.46
CA ASP A 20 6.07 4.40 -0.43
C ASP A 20 7.55 4.21 -0.75
N ASP A 21 8.29 3.49 0.09
CA ASP A 21 9.75 3.32 0.03
C ASP A 21 10.56 4.63 0.15
N THR A 22 9.90 5.77 0.31
CA THR A 22 10.48 7.09 0.64
C THR A 22 10.30 7.44 2.13
N LEU A 23 9.06 7.66 2.58
CA LEU A 23 8.77 7.95 3.99
C LEU A 23 8.46 6.67 4.79
N THR A 24 7.94 5.65 4.12
CA THR A 24 7.49 4.41 4.75
C THR A 24 7.99 3.21 3.95
N PRO A 25 8.19 2.02 4.55
CA PRO A 25 8.31 0.82 3.74
C PRO A 25 7.01 0.61 2.94
N ALA A 26 7.09 0.15 1.68
CA ALA A 26 5.92 0.00 0.81
C ALA A 26 4.67 -0.58 1.50
N ARG A 27 3.58 0.20 1.50
CA ARG A 27 2.27 -0.12 2.09
C ARG A 27 2.31 -0.47 3.58
N ARG A 28 3.29 0.06 4.32
CA ARG A 28 3.40 -0.07 5.77
C ARG A 28 3.37 1.29 6.45
N ALA A 29 3.14 1.26 7.75
CA ALA A 29 3.21 2.41 8.62
C ALA A 29 4.63 3.00 8.68
N ALA A 30 4.71 4.33 8.73
CA ALA A 30 5.92 5.06 9.09
C ALA A 30 6.43 4.64 10.47
N SER A 31 7.74 4.67 10.66
CA SER A 31 8.32 4.47 11.99
C SER A 31 8.10 5.72 12.87
N PRO A 32 8.00 5.58 14.20
CA PRO A 32 7.94 6.73 15.11
C PRO A 32 9.10 7.70 14.91
N GLU A 33 10.30 7.18 14.60
CA GLU A 33 11.49 7.99 14.33
C GLU A 33 11.30 8.89 13.09
N MET A 34 10.70 8.35 12.02
CA MET A 34 10.40 9.12 10.82
C MET A 34 9.36 10.20 11.09
N ILE A 35 8.30 9.89 11.84
CA ILE A 35 7.28 10.89 12.19
C ILE A 35 7.87 12.03 13.03
N ASN A 36 8.73 11.71 14.00
CA ASN A 36 9.40 12.73 14.80
C ASN A 36 10.36 13.58 13.95
N LEU A 37 11.08 12.97 13.02
CA LEU A 37 11.93 13.70 12.07
C LEU A 37 11.12 14.68 11.21
N LEU A 38 9.98 14.23 10.67
CA LEU A 38 9.09 15.08 9.86
C LEU A 38 8.50 16.25 10.66
N ARG A 39 8.16 16.02 11.93
CA ARG A 39 7.70 17.08 12.84
C ARG A 39 8.76 18.13 13.08
N GLU A 40 9.98 17.72 13.39
CA GLU A 40 11.10 18.66 13.57
C GLU A 40 11.43 19.41 12.27
N LEU A 41 11.38 18.72 11.13
CA LEU A 41 11.58 19.35 9.82
C LEU A 41 10.53 20.43 9.53
N ARG A 42 9.26 20.15 9.82
CA ARG A 42 8.14 21.08 9.62
C ARG A 42 8.25 22.37 10.43
N ARG A 43 9.01 22.38 11.52
CA ARG A 43 9.28 23.62 12.29
C ARG A 43 10.17 24.60 11.53
N VAL A 44 10.95 24.09 10.58
CA VAL A 44 12.03 24.83 9.90
C VAL A 44 11.69 25.08 8.43
N PHE A 45 11.03 24.13 7.79
CA PHE A 45 10.62 24.16 6.38
C PHE A 45 9.12 23.95 6.24
N VAL A 46 8.57 24.36 5.10
CA VAL A 46 7.24 23.90 4.70
C VAL A 46 7.37 22.45 4.23
N THR A 47 6.48 21.55 4.67
CA THR A 47 6.54 20.14 4.30
C THR A 47 5.29 19.67 3.59
N GLY A 48 5.45 18.72 2.66
CA GLY A 48 4.31 18.03 2.08
C GLY A 48 4.63 16.66 1.52
N PHE A 49 3.60 15.87 1.26
CA PHE A 49 3.75 14.58 0.56
C PHE A 49 2.99 14.57 -0.77
N VAL A 50 3.45 13.74 -1.70
CA VAL A 50 2.77 13.44 -2.97
C VAL A 50 2.78 11.94 -3.26
N GLY A 51 1.60 11.33 -3.31
CA GLY A 51 1.43 9.90 -3.56
C GLY A 51 0.36 9.63 -4.62
N GLY A 52 0.53 8.54 -5.39
CA GLY A 52 -0.48 8.09 -6.35
C GLY A 52 -1.69 7.40 -5.71
N SER A 53 -1.58 7.02 -4.42
CA SER A 53 -2.67 6.42 -3.66
C SER A 53 -3.72 7.45 -3.24
N ASN A 54 -4.93 6.98 -2.93
CA ASN A 54 -5.96 7.81 -2.29
C ASN A 54 -5.58 8.18 -0.86
N LEU A 55 -6.23 9.21 -0.31
CA LEU A 55 -5.88 9.76 1.00
C LEU A 55 -6.02 8.73 2.13
N SER A 56 -7.02 7.84 2.08
CA SER A 56 -7.23 6.84 3.13
C SER A 56 -6.05 5.88 3.28
N LYS A 57 -5.44 5.45 2.17
CA LYS A 57 -4.22 4.62 2.21
C LYS A 57 -3.05 5.38 2.79
N ILE A 58 -2.86 6.64 2.39
CA ILE A 58 -1.76 7.46 2.90
C ILE A 58 -1.95 7.74 4.40
N GLN A 59 -3.20 7.96 4.85
CA GLN A 59 -3.56 8.09 6.26
C GLN A 59 -3.18 6.85 7.07
N GLU A 60 -3.41 5.63 6.56
CA GLU A 60 -3.00 4.39 7.22
C GLU A 60 -1.47 4.29 7.38
N GLN A 61 -0.71 4.91 6.49
CA GLN A 61 0.75 4.86 6.48
C GLN A 61 1.39 5.93 7.35
N LEU A 62 0.90 7.17 7.29
CA LEU A 62 1.54 8.32 7.93
C LEU A 62 0.82 8.77 9.21
N GLY A 63 -0.48 8.49 9.35
CA GLY A 63 -1.31 8.88 10.50
C GLY A 63 -1.15 7.98 11.74
N VAL A 64 0.05 7.46 11.98
CA VAL A 64 0.33 6.40 12.97
C VAL A 64 0.18 6.86 14.43
N THR A 65 0.14 8.17 14.68
CA THR A 65 -0.08 8.73 16.02
C THR A 65 -1.55 9.02 16.33
N GLY A 66 -2.48 8.61 15.47
CA GLY A 66 -3.92 8.87 15.63
C GLY A 66 -4.38 10.24 15.12
N ASN A 67 -3.44 11.05 14.62
CA ASN A 67 -3.74 12.33 13.98
C ASN A 67 -4.17 12.13 12.53
N ASN A 68 -4.92 13.10 12.01
CA ASN A 68 -5.19 13.17 10.58
C ASN A 68 -3.92 13.64 9.85
N VAL A 69 -3.52 12.91 8.82
CA VAL A 69 -2.26 13.14 8.10
C VAL A 69 -2.20 14.53 7.46
N VAL A 70 -3.34 15.09 7.08
CA VAL A 70 -3.42 16.44 6.48
C VAL A 70 -3.11 17.55 7.48
N ASP A 71 -3.13 17.25 8.78
CA ASP A 71 -2.78 18.19 9.84
C ASP A 71 -1.30 18.11 10.22
N ASP A 72 -0.64 16.97 9.93
CA ASP A 72 0.78 16.73 10.22
C ASP A 72 1.71 17.29 9.12
N PHE A 73 1.18 17.64 7.94
CA PHE A 73 1.89 18.26 6.83
C PHE A 73 1.26 19.59 6.44
N ASP A 74 2.05 20.51 5.87
CA ASP A 74 1.52 21.77 5.36
C ASP A 74 0.80 21.58 4.01
N PHE A 75 1.28 20.64 3.19
CA PHE A 75 0.61 20.19 1.96
C PHE A 75 0.44 18.68 1.91
N ALA A 76 -0.72 18.22 1.47
CA ALA A 76 -1.02 16.81 1.31
C ALA A 76 -1.61 16.55 -0.09
N PHE A 77 -0.87 15.84 -0.93
CA PHE A 77 -1.26 15.52 -2.31
C PHE A 77 -1.49 14.02 -2.47
N ALA A 78 -2.77 13.63 -2.47
CA ALA A 78 -3.20 12.29 -2.84
C ALA A 78 -3.57 12.23 -4.32
N GLU A 79 -3.50 11.04 -4.93
CA GLU A 79 -3.75 10.83 -6.36
C GLU A 79 -2.95 11.82 -7.23
N ASN A 80 -1.64 11.92 -6.97
CA ASN A 80 -0.69 12.84 -7.61
C ASN A 80 -1.02 14.35 -7.45
N GLY A 81 -1.94 14.70 -6.55
CA GLY A 81 -2.36 16.09 -6.32
C GLY A 81 -3.73 16.45 -6.92
N LEU A 82 -4.46 15.47 -7.45
CA LEU A 82 -5.88 15.66 -7.81
C LEU A 82 -6.72 15.94 -6.57
N THR A 83 -6.46 15.18 -5.52
CA THR A 83 -6.95 15.42 -4.17
C THR A 83 -5.84 16.12 -3.39
N ALA A 84 -6.03 17.39 -3.05
CA ALA A 84 -5.01 18.21 -2.43
C ALA A 84 -5.54 18.92 -1.19
N TYR A 85 -4.68 19.08 -0.18
CA TYR A 85 -4.95 19.85 1.02
C TYR A 85 -3.79 20.80 1.29
N ARG A 86 -4.12 21.97 1.83
CA ARG A 86 -3.19 23.01 2.27
C ARG A 86 -3.59 23.41 3.68
N LEU A 87 -2.67 23.27 4.65
CA LEU A 87 -2.91 23.57 6.07
C LEU A 87 -4.21 22.90 6.59
N GLY A 88 -4.37 21.61 6.31
CA GLY A 88 -5.58 20.84 6.65
C GLY A 88 -6.84 21.15 5.81
N GLN A 89 -6.84 22.24 5.02
CA GLN A 89 -7.99 22.63 4.21
C GLN A 89 -7.96 22.02 2.82
N LYS A 90 -9.08 21.42 2.41
CA LYS A 90 -9.19 20.77 1.09
C LYS A 90 -9.21 21.81 -0.03
N LEU A 91 -8.30 21.68 -0.98
CA LEU A 91 -8.28 22.48 -2.20
C LEU A 91 -9.31 21.94 -3.21
N PRO A 92 -9.79 22.78 -4.17
CA PRO A 92 -10.69 22.33 -5.22
C PRO A 92 -10.15 21.10 -5.95
N SER A 93 -10.93 20.02 -6.03
CA SER A 93 -10.51 18.81 -6.74
C SER A 93 -10.82 18.94 -8.23
N GLN A 94 -9.82 18.59 -9.03
CA GLN A 94 -9.99 18.36 -10.47
C GLN A 94 -10.37 16.90 -10.70
N SER A 95 -11.06 16.64 -11.81
CA SER A 95 -11.45 15.29 -12.22
C SER A 95 -11.29 15.14 -13.72
N PHE A 96 -11.06 13.92 -14.19
CA PHE A 96 -10.81 13.62 -15.59
C PHE A 96 -11.92 14.17 -16.48
N ILE A 97 -13.18 14.01 -16.06
CA ILE A 97 -14.33 14.52 -16.81
C ILE A 97 -14.39 16.04 -16.86
N LYS A 98 -13.95 16.76 -15.81
CA LYS A 98 -13.84 18.22 -15.82
C LYS A 98 -12.74 18.71 -16.76
N PHE A 99 -11.65 17.96 -16.88
CA PHE A 99 -10.57 18.29 -17.80
C PHE A 99 -10.97 18.04 -19.26
N ILE A 100 -11.44 16.84 -19.57
CA ILE A 100 -11.67 16.41 -20.96
C ILE A 100 -13.01 16.94 -21.51
N GLY A 101 -14.03 17.08 -20.65
CA GLY A 101 -15.41 17.39 -21.03
C GLY A 101 -16.19 16.18 -21.55
N GLU A 102 -17.51 16.19 -21.38
CA GLU A 102 -18.40 15.07 -21.74
C GLU A 102 -18.35 14.72 -23.24
N GLU A 103 -18.31 15.71 -24.13
CA GLU A 103 -18.33 15.45 -25.57
C GLU A 103 -17.06 14.73 -26.07
N LYS A 104 -15.90 15.18 -25.61
CA LYS A 104 -14.63 14.51 -25.91
C LYS A 104 -14.54 13.14 -25.22
N TYR A 105 -15.00 13.04 -23.97
CA TYR A 105 -15.04 11.76 -23.26
C TYR A 105 -15.90 10.72 -23.97
N LYS A 106 -17.12 11.09 -24.38
CA LYS A 106 -18.04 10.23 -25.15
C LYS A 106 -17.39 9.75 -26.45
N THR A 107 -16.71 10.64 -27.17
CA THR A 107 -15.99 10.29 -28.41
C THR A 107 -14.86 9.29 -28.14
N LEU A 108 -14.07 9.54 -27.09
CA LEU A 108 -12.97 8.65 -26.68
C LEU A 108 -13.47 7.27 -26.26
N VAL A 109 -14.47 7.20 -25.38
CA VAL A 109 -14.98 5.93 -24.85
C VAL A 109 -15.69 5.11 -25.93
N ASN A 110 -16.44 5.74 -26.83
CA ASN A 110 -17.06 5.05 -27.95
C ASN A 110 -16.00 4.41 -28.84
N PHE A 111 -14.94 5.15 -29.17
CA PHE A 111 -13.85 4.59 -29.96
C PHE A 111 -13.17 3.41 -29.27
N ILE A 112 -12.87 3.53 -27.96
CA ILE A 112 -12.28 2.44 -27.18
C ILE A 112 -13.17 1.20 -27.21
N LEU A 113 -14.48 1.36 -27.01
CA LEU A 113 -15.43 0.25 -27.01
C LEU A 113 -15.55 -0.42 -28.38
N HIS A 114 -15.62 0.35 -29.47
CA HIS A 114 -15.61 -0.20 -30.82
C HIS A 114 -14.30 -0.95 -31.11
N TYR A 115 -13.16 -0.35 -30.79
CA TYR A 115 -11.86 -1.00 -30.98
C TYR A 115 -11.75 -2.32 -30.22
N ILE A 116 -12.21 -2.36 -28.96
CA ILE A 116 -12.25 -3.59 -28.16
C ILE A 116 -13.24 -4.61 -28.73
N ALA A 117 -14.38 -4.17 -29.28
CA ALA A 117 -15.36 -5.07 -29.89
C ALA A 117 -14.76 -5.83 -31.08
N ASP A 118 -14.04 -5.13 -31.95
CA ASP A 118 -13.45 -5.67 -33.18
C ASP A 118 -12.13 -6.41 -32.95
N MET A 119 -11.48 -6.21 -31.80
CA MET A 119 -10.22 -6.85 -31.46
C MET A 119 -10.37 -8.38 -31.32
N ASP A 120 -9.57 -9.14 -32.04
CA ASP A 120 -9.50 -10.60 -31.88
C ASP A 120 -8.47 -10.97 -30.82
N ILE A 121 -8.95 -11.45 -29.67
CA ILE A 121 -8.12 -11.97 -28.58
C ILE A 121 -8.76 -13.25 -28.03
N PRO A 122 -7.97 -14.18 -27.45
CA PRO A 122 -8.48 -15.50 -27.06
C PRO A 122 -9.68 -15.45 -26.11
N ILE A 123 -9.70 -14.46 -25.21
CA ILE A 123 -10.69 -14.35 -24.15
C ILE A 123 -11.11 -12.88 -23.97
N LYS A 124 -12.43 -12.66 -23.88
CA LYS A 124 -13.04 -11.41 -23.40
C LYS A 124 -13.92 -11.69 -22.18
N ARG A 125 -13.92 -10.76 -21.22
CA ARG A 125 -14.74 -10.80 -20.00
C ARG A 125 -15.59 -9.54 -19.92
N GLY A 126 -15.42 -8.72 -18.88
CA GLY A 126 -16.18 -7.50 -18.66
C GLY A 126 -15.37 -6.45 -17.91
N THR A 127 -15.92 -5.24 -17.80
CA THR A 127 -15.21 -4.06 -17.27
C THR A 127 -14.01 -3.71 -18.14
N PHE A 128 -14.28 -3.44 -19.42
CA PHE A 128 -13.28 -3.05 -20.43
C PHE A 128 -12.78 -1.62 -20.24
N VAL A 129 -13.65 -0.73 -19.76
CA VAL A 129 -13.32 0.64 -19.38
C VAL A 129 -13.80 0.86 -17.95
N GLU A 130 -12.87 1.22 -17.06
CA GLU A 130 -13.17 1.58 -15.67
C GLU A 130 -12.89 3.07 -15.49
N PHE A 131 -13.95 3.85 -15.24
CA PHE A 131 -13.83 5.28 -14.98
C PHE A 131 -13.40 5.54 -13.53
N ARG A 132 -12.38 6.38 -13.35
CA ARG A 132 -11.89 6.83 -12.04
C ARG A 132 -11.82 8.36 -12.02
N ASN A 133 -11.68 8.93 -10.83
CA ASN A 133 -11.63 10.39 -10.69
C ASN A 133 -10.51 11.04 -11.53
N GLY A 134 -9.33 10.41 -11.58
CA GLY A 134 -8.16 10.95 -12.27
C GLY A 134 -7.92 10.45 -13.70
N MET A 135 -8.61 9.40 -14.13
CA MET A 135 -8.21 8.64 -15.30
C MET A 135 -9.31 7.65 -15.72
N ILE A 136 -9.13 7.03 -16.87
CA ILE A 136 -9.79 5.77 -17.20
C ILE A 136 -8.76 4.65 -17.30
N ASN A 137 -9.11 3.46 -16.78
CA ASN A 137 -8.33 2.25 -16.99
C ASN A 137 -8.98 1.43 -18.11
N VAL A 138 -8.22 1.08 -19.15
CA VAL A 138 -8.68 0.35 -20.32
C VAL A 138 -8.06 -1.04 -20.35
N SER A 139 -8.88 -2.08 -20.41
CA SER A 139 -8.47 -3.48 -20.37
C SER A 139 -9.08 -4.25 -21.54
N PRO A 140 -8.29 -4.69 -22.55
CA PRO A 140 -8.84 -5.41 -23.71
C PRO A 140 -9.56 -6.72 -23.34
N ILE A 141 -8.97 -7.52 -22.45
CA ILE A 141 -9.60 -8.74 -21.91
C ILE A 141 -10.74 -8.42 -20.92
N GLY A 142 -10.75 -7.23 -20.32
CA GLY A 142 -11.68 -6.82 -19.27
C GLY A 142 -11.20 -7.13 -17.85
N ARG A 143 -11.46 -6.23 -16.89
CA ARG A 143 -10.99 -6.35 -15.49
C ARG A 143 -11.68 -7.46 -14.69
N ASN A 144 -12.72 -8.10 -15.21
CA ASN A 144 -13.36 -9.23 -14.54
C ASN A 144 -12.63 -10.57 -14.80
N ALA A 145 -11.52 -10.55 -15.54
CA ALA A 145 -10.70 -11.74 -15.79
C ALA A 145 -10.16 -12.37 -14.49
N THR A 146 -10.12 -13.70 -14.48
CA THR A 146 -9.54 -14.52 -13.39
C THR A 146 -8.02 -14.31 -13.31
N VAL A 147 -7.38 -14.85 -12.27
CA VAL A 147 -5.93 -14.73 -12.14
C VAL A 147 -5.22 -15.49 -13.25
N GLU A 148 -5.72 -16.67 -13.59
CA GLU A 148 -5.23 -17.53 -14.67
C GLU A 148 -5.34 -16.82 -16.02
N GLU A 149 -6.53 -16.28 -16.33
CA GLU A 149 -6.78 -15.52 -17.58
C GLU A 149 -5.90 -14.28 -17.71
N ARG A 150 -5.60 -13.59 -16.59
CA ARG A 150 -4.68 -12.44 -16.60
C ARG A 150 -3.25 -12.85 -16.92
N ASN A 151 -2.82 -13.99 -16.42
CA ASN A 151 -1.48 -14.50 -16.70
C ASN A 151 -1.36 -14.91 -18.17
N GLU A 152 -2.37 -15.61 -18.69
CA GLU A 152 -2.44 -15.98 -20.11
C GLU A 152 -2.48 -14.75 -21.02
N PHE A 153 -3.31 -13.75 -20.70
CA PHE A 153 -3.35 -12.51 -21.46
C PHE A 153 -2.02 -11.74 -21.41
N LEU A 154 -1.31 -11.75 -20.28
CA LEU A 154 0.00 -11.12 -20.18
C LEU A 154 1.02 -11.77 -21.13
N GLU A 155 1.06 -13.11 -21.20
CA GLU A 155 1.95 -13.80 -22.13
C GLU A 155 1.53 -13.56 -23.59
N TYR A 156 0.23 -13.59 -23.87
CA TYR A 156 -0.32 -13.27 -25.19
C TYR A 156 0.03 -11.84 -25.63
N ASP A 157 -0.11 -10.86 -24.74
CA ASP A 157 0.19 -9.45 -25.00
C ASP A 157 1.69 -9.18 -25.18
N LYS A 158 2.57 -9.94 -24.51
CA LYS A 158 4.02 -9.85 -24.77
C LYS A 158 4.38 -10.28 -26.19
N GLU A 159 3.74 -11.32 -26.68
CA GLU A 159 3.96 -11.86 -28.03
C GLU A 159 3.31 -10.97 -29.11
N HIS A 160 2.04 -10.63 -28.93
CA HIS A 160 1.21 -9.96 -29.94
C HIS A 160 1.16 -8.43 -29.80
N LYS A 161 1.70 -7.88 -28.71
CA LYS A 161 1.77 -6.43 -28.42
C LYS A 161 0.41 -5.72 -28.48
N VAL A 162 -0.66 -6.39 -28.04
CA VAL A 162 -2.05 -5.93 -28.15
C VAL A 162 -2.25 -4.53 -27.54
N ARG A 163 -1.82 -4.33 -26.28
CA ARG A 163 -1.97 -3.05 -25.57
C ARG A 163 -1.11 -1.95 -26.19
N ALA A 164 0.11 -2.29 -26.62
CA ALA A 164 1.01 -1.32 -27.25
C ALA A 164 0.41 -0.79 -28.57
N ALA A 165 -0.02 -1.69 -29.45
CA ALA A 165 -0.69 -1.32 -30.69
C ALA A 165 -1.96 -0.48 -30.44
N PHE A 166 -2.77 -0.87 -29.46
CA PHE A 166 -3.98 -0.10 -29.11
C PHE A 166 -3.64 1.31 -28.60
N VAL A 167 -2.63 1.44 -27.74
CA VAL A 167 -2.17 2.75 -27.27
C VAL A 167 -1.66 3.62 -28.41
N ASP A 168 -0.93 3.06 -29.38
CA ASP A 168 -0.43 3.82 -30.52
C ASP A 168 -1.57 4.33 -31.42
N VAL A 169 -2.57 3.49 -31.69
CA VAL A 169 -3.79 3.92 -32.40
C VAL A 169 -4.52 5.03 -31.65
N LEU A 170 -4.63 4.96 -30.32
CA LEU A 170 -5.25 6.01 -29.52
C LEU A 170 -4.46 7.33 -29.57
N ARG A 171 -3.12 7.27 -29.57
CA ARG A 171 -2.25 8.45 -29.69
C ARG A 171 -2.43 9.12 -31.05
N GLU A 172 -2.47 8.35 -32.13
CA GLU A 172 -2.67 8.87 -33.49
C GLU A 172 -4.06 9.47 -33.68
N LYS A 173 -5.09 8.87 -33.07
CA LYS A 173 -6.47 9.32 -33.22
C LYS A 173 -6.84 10.53 -32.36
N PHE A 174 -6.22 10.69 -31.19
CA PHE A 174 -6.52 11.75 -30.23
C PHE A 174 -5.30 12.61 -29.86
N PRO A 175 -4.53 13.14 -30.85
CA PRO A 175 -3.30 13.88 -30.57
C PRO A 175 -3.56 15.22 -29.88
N ASP A 176 -4.72 15.82 -30.09
CA ASP A 176 -5.16 17.11 -29.54
C ASP A 176 -5.86 17.00 -28.18
N TYR A 177 -6.08 15.79 -27.67
CA TYR A 177 -6.77 15.59 -26.38
C TYR A 177 -5.86 15.82 -25.18
N GLY A 178 -4.55 15.98 -25.39
CA GLY A 178 -3.59 16.20 -24.31
C GLY A 178 -3.55 15.04 -23.32
N LEU A 179 -3.63 13.80 -23.81
CA LEU A 179 -3.63 12.58 -22.98
C LEU A 179 -2.25 11.92 -22.94
N THR A 180 -2.00 11.24 -21.83
CA THR A 180 -0.89 10.31 -21.61
C THR A 180 -1.48 8.91 -21.44
N PHE A 181 -0.78 7.92 -22.01
CA PHE A 181 -1.15 6.52 -21.98
C PHE A 181 -0.02 5.73 -21.30
N SER A 182 -0.34 5.02 -20.22
CA SER A 182 0.63 4.25 -19.45
C SER A 182 0.22 2.78 -19.39
N ILE A 183 1.01 1.90 -20.01
CA ILE A 183 0.79 0.46 -19.95
C ILE A 183 1.36 -0.04 -18.62
N GLY A 184 0.49 -0.59 -17.77
CA GLY A 184 0.84 -1.01 -16.42
C GLY A 184 0.15 -2.31 -16.02
N GLY A 185 0.85 -3.13 -15.25
CA GLY A 185 0.33 -4.42 -14.79
C GLY A 185 0.10 -5.42 -15.93
N GLN A 186 -0.81 -6.37 -15.69
CA GLN A 186 -0.93 -7.57 -16.54
C GLN A 186 -1.88 -7.40 -17.74
N ILE A 187 -2.94 -6.59 -17.59
CA ILE A 187 -4.08 -6.63 -18.53
C ILE A 187 -4.55 -5.28 -19.05
N SER A 188 -4.08 -4.16 -18.49
CA SER A 188 -4.64 -2.86 -18.80
C SER A 188 -3.58 -1.79 -19.02
N PHE A 189 -4.06 -0.61 -19.40
CA PHE A 189 -3.31 0.62 -19.44
C PHE A 189 -4.19 1.77 -18.93
N ASP A 190 -3.56 2.79 -18.36
CA ASP A 190 -4.23 3.99 -17.86
C ASP A 190 -4.20 5.10 -18.92
N VAL A 191 -5.30 5.84 -19.03
CA VAL A 191 -5.43 7.03 -19.87
C VAL A 191 -5.78 8.21 -18.98
N PHE A 192 -4.93 9.22 -18.96
CA PHE A 192 -5.07 10.39 -18.11
C PHE A 192 -4.52 11.64 -18.80
N PRO A 193 -4.86 12.85 -18.36
CA PRO A 193 -4.34 14.09 -18.92
C PRO A 193 -2.82 14.16 -18.78
N ARG A 194 -2.16 14.74 -19.78
CA ARG A 194 -0.71 14.96 -19.76
C ARG A 194 -0.35 15.84 -18.55
N GLY A 195 0.68 15.42 -17.82
CA GLY A 195 1.11 16.09 -16.59
C GLY A 195 0.31 15.72 -15.34
N TRP A 196 -0.60 14.73 -15.39
CA TRP A 196 -1.26 14.16 -14.18
C TRP A 196 -0.44 13.03 -13.52
N ASP A 197 0.85 12.98 -13.83
CA ASP A 197 1.86 12.36 -12.97
C ASP A 197 2.13 13.26 -11.73
N LYS A 198 3.15 12.95 -10.93
CA LYS A 198 3.43 13.70 -9.70
C LYS A 198 3.72 15.18 -9.92
N THR A 199 4.14 15.61 -11.12
CA THR A 199 4.33 17.02 -11.45
C THR A 199 3.04 17.83 -11.33
N TYR A 200 1.87 17.19 -11.36
CA TYR A 200 0.59 17.88 -11.18
C TYR A 200 0.47 18.62 -9.85
N CYS A 201 1.08 18.10 -8.77
CA CYS A 201 1.03 18.78 -7.48
C CYS A 201 1.74 20.14 -7.53
N LEU A 202 2.74 20.31 -8.40
CA LEU A 202 3.47 21.56 -8.59
C LEU A 202 2.55 22.66 -9.15
N GLU A 203 1.52 22.29 -9.92
CA GLU A 203 0.53 23.24 -10.43
C GLU A 203 -0.27 23.89 -9.29
N ARG A 204 -0.43 23.20 -8.16
CA ARG A 204 -1.11 23.69 -6.94
C ARG A 204 -0.22 24.59 -6.09
N LEU A 205 1.09 24.62 -6.37
CA LEU A 205 2.10 25.35 -5.60
C LEU A 205 2.53 26.65 -6.29
N ARG A 206 2.04 26.93 -7.51
CA ARG A 206 2.47 28.08 -8.33
C ARG A 206 2.34 29.41 -7.61
N ASP A 207 1.25 29.60 -6.87
CA ASP A 207 0.96 30.86 -6.20
C ASP A 207 1.60 30.96 -4.81
N GLU A 208 2.25 29.89 -4.32
CA GLU A 208 2.87 29.88 -3.00
C GLU A 208 4.22 30.60 -2.96
N GLY A 209 4.88 30.78 -4.11
CA GLY A 209 6.08 31.61 -4.25
C GLY A 209 7.35 31.10 -3.57
N PHE A 210 7.49 29.78 -3.36
CA PHE A 210 8.69 29.15 -2.79
C PHE A 210 9.96 29.43 -3.59
N GLU A 211 11.08 29.63 -2.89
CA GLU A 211 12.40 29.84 -3.51
C GLU A 211 12.95 28.53 -4.11
N GLU A 212 12.81 27.43 -3.36
CA GLU A 212 13.24 26.10 -3.77
C GLU A 212 12.19 25.05 -3.35
N ILE A 213 11.98 24.06 -4.21
CA ILE A 213 11.16 22.89 -3.92
C ILE A 213 12.08 21.66 -3.96
N HIS A 214 12.36 21.07 -2.81
CA HIS A 214 13.10 19.81 -2.73
C HIS A 214 12.12 18.65 -2.87
N PHE A 215 12.43 17.67 -3.73
CA PHE A 215 11.62 16.47 -3.88
C PHE A 215 12.44 15.22 -3.54
N PHE A 216 11.93 14.35 -2.67
CA PHE A 216 12.53 13.06 -2.31
C PHE A 216 11.69 11.90 -2.84
N GLY A 217 12.32 10.96 -3.54
CA GLY A 217 11.63 9.78 -4.10
C GLY A 217 12.55 8.57 -4.33
N ASP A 218 11.98 7.36 -4.33
CA ASP A 218 12.73 6.11 -4.51
C ASP A 218 12.81 5.68 -5.99
N LYS A 219 11.80 6.00 -6.81
CA LYS A 219 11.71 5.55 -8.22
C LYS A 219 12.01 6.65 -9.22
N THR A 220 13.26 7.11 -9.19
CA THR A 220 13.72 8.29 -9.96
C THR A 220 14.51 7.96 -11.24
N TYR A 221 14.50 6.70 -11.72
CA TYR A 221 15.36 6.22 -12.81
C TYR A 221 14.62 5.70 -14.07
N LYS A 222 15.37 5.62 -15.19
CA LYS A 222 15.02 4.97 -16.47
C LYS A 222 15.82 3.66 -16.64
N PRO A 223 15.42 2.67 -17.47
CA PRO A 223 14.36 2.65 -18.51
C PRO A 223 12.98 2.17 -18.06
N GLN A 224 12.80 1.76 -16.80
CA GLN A 224 11.51 1.25 -16.30
C GLN A 224 10.56 2.33 -15.76
N GLY A 225 10.89 3.63 -15.94
CA GLY A 225 10.00 4.77 -15.72
C GLY A 225 9.30 4.74 -14.37
N GLY A 226 10.07 4.96 -13.30
CA GLY A 226 9.49 5.10 -11.97
C GLY A 226 8.51 6.27 -11.88
N ASN A 227 7.48 6.15 -11.04
CA ASN A 227 6.43 7.18 -10.90
C ASN A 227 6.90 8.49 -10.24
N ASP A 228 8.19 8.59 -9.90
CA ASP A 228 8.83 9.81 -9.40
C ASP A 228 9.67 10.52 -10.46
N TYR A 229 9.95 9.88 -11.60
CA TYR A 229 10.92 10.38 -12.57
C TYR A 229 10.55 11.77 -13.09
N GLU A 230 9.29 12.00 -13.44
CA GLU A 230 8.81 13.28 -13.99
C GLU A 230 8.98 14.41 -12.97
N ILE A 231 8.55 14.23 -11.72
CA ILE A 231 8.69 15.27 -10.68
C ILE A 231 10.14 15.46 -10.23
N PHE A 232 10.95 14.39 -10.23
CA PHE A 232 12.37 14.43 -9.87
C PHE A 232 13.21 15.20 -10.90
N THR A 233 12.84 15.12 -12.18
CA THR A 233 13.56 15.79 -13.28
C THR A 233 12.94 17.13 -13.70
N ASP A 234 11.79 17.51 -13.13
CA ASP A 234 11.14 18.80 -13.39
C ASP A 234 12.03 19.96 -12.95
N SER A 235 12.20 20.97 -13.82
CA SER A 235 13.07 22.13 -13.55
C SER A 235 12.64 22.95 -12.32
N ARG A 236 11.41 22.79 -11.83
CA ARG A 236 10.90 23.45 -10.62
C ARG A 236 11.36 22.76 -9.34
N THR A 237 11.94 21.56 -9.42
CA THR A 237 12.35 20.79 -8.24
C THR A 237 13.86 20.59 -8.18
N ILE A 238 14.37 20.43 -6.95
CA ILE A 238 15.68 19.91 -6.66
C ILE A 238 15.47 18.47 -6.19
N GLY A 239 15.67 17.52 -7.09
CA GLY A 239 15.42 16.10 -6.86
C GLY A 239 16.49 15.40 -6.00
N HIS A 240 16.06 14.61 -5.02
CA HIS A 240 16.88 13.78 -4.14
C HIS A 240 16.46 12.32 -4.30
N SER A 241 17.34 11.49 -4.87
CA SER A 241 17.05 10.06 -5.05
C SER A 241 17.39 9.30 -3.77
N LEU A 242 16.45 8.48 -3.29
CA LEU A 242 16.67 7.53 -2.20
C LEU A 242 16.99 6.12 -2.69
N PHE A 243 17.15 5.94 -4.00
CA PHE A 243 17.48 4.66 -4.60
C PHE A 243 18.77 4.09 -4.00
N LYS A 244 18.66 2.95 -3.32
CA LYS A 244 19.80 2.11 -2.98
C LYS A 244 19.92 1.03 -4.06
N PRO A 245 20.96 1.04 -4.91
CA PRO A 245 21.21 -0.08 -5.80
C PRO A 245 21.31 -1.35 -4.95
N ARG A 246 20.48 -2.36 -5.21
CA ARG A 246 20.80 -3.70 -4.70
C ARG A 246 22.03 -4.17 -5.48
N PRO A 247 23.12 -4.57 -4.81
CA PRO A 247 24.18 -5.26 -5.52
C PRO A 247 23.58 -6.54 -6.12
N SER A 248 23.67 -6.66 -7.44
CA SER A 248 23.36 -7.90 -8.15
C SER A 248 24.40 -8.94 -7.75
N ASN A 249 23.94 -9.96 -7.02
CA ASN A 249 24.57 -11.26 -6.73
C ASN A 249 26.11 -11.31 -6.75
N ASP A 250 26.71 -11.39 -5.56
CA ASP A 250 27.78 -12.37 -5.32
C ASP A 250 27.77 -12.78 -3.85
N VAL A 251 28.03 -14.07 -3.67
CA VAL A 251 28.17 -14.75 -2.39
C VAL A 251 29.40 -14.18 -1.67
N GLU A 252 29.34 -14.22 -0.33
CA GLU A 252 30.46 -14.28 0.60
C GLU A 252 30.89 -13.02 1.38
N GLN A 253 31.14 -13.29 2.67
CA GLN A 253 31.89 -12.51 3.67
C GLN A 253 31.18 -11.37 4.40
N ALA A 254 30.26 -11.77 5.28
CA ALA A 254 30.08 -11.07 6.56
C ALA A 254 31.21 -11.47 7.52
N ASN A 255 32.26 -10.65 7.60
CA ASN A 255 33.05 -10.41 8.82
C ASN A 255 34.13 -9.34 8.55
N THR A 256 33.97 -8.15 9.13
CA THR A 256 34.99 -7.49 9.99
C THR A 256 34.46 -6.15 10.53
N SER A 257 34.08 -6.18 11.81
CA SER A 257 34.39 -5.26 12.90
C SER A 257 34.71 -3.76 12.70
N ALA A 258 34.17 -3.00 13.67
CA ALA A 258 34.68 -1.76 14.30
C ALA A 258 34.32 -0.44 13.58
N ARG A 259 33.83 0.62 14.22
CA ARG A 259 34.02 1.09 15.61
C ARG A 259 33.09 2.31 15.87
N HIS A 260 32.85 2.57 17.16
CA HIS A 260 32.10 3.69 17.80
C HIS A 260 30.59 3.42 17.93
N SER A 261 29.97 3.43 19.11
CA SER A 261 30.30 4.12 20.36
C SER A 261 29.78 3.33 21.57
N ARG A 262 30.67 3.09 22.55
CA ARG A 262 30.29 2.83 23.94
C ARG A 262 29.68 4.11 24.49
N PHE A 263 28.54 4.05 25.18
CA PHE A 263 28.22 4.86 26.37
C PHE A 263 26.91 4.35 26.97
N PHE A 264 26.92 4.22 28.31
CA PHE A 264 25.84 3.88 29.24
C PHE A 264 25.67 2.41 29.66
N ASP A 265 26.39 2.17 30.75
CA ASP A 265 26.15 1.32 31.91
C ASP A 265 24.84 0.54 32.06
N THR A 266 25.09 -0.66 32.57
CA THR A 266 24.18 -1.59 33.21
C THR A 266 23.55 -1.00 34.45
N ASP A 267 22.22 -0.97 34.49
CA ASP A 267 21.49 -1.03 35.76
C ASP A 267 20.46 -2.16 35.69
N ALA A 268 20.60 -3.09 36.63
CA ALA A 268 19.67 -4.15 36.91
C ALA A 268 18.42 -3.57 37.58
N MET A 269 17.23 -3.90 37.07
CA MET A 269 15.98 -3.70 37.81
C MET A 269 15.30 -5.04 38.10
N ALA A 270 14.99 -5.20 39.38
CA ALA A 270 14.32 -6.32 40.05
C ALA A 270 12.85 -6.51 39.59
N PRO A 271 12.19 -7.64 39.92
CA PRO A 271 10.95 -8.05 39.28
C PRO A 271 9.73 -7.31 39.86
N SER A 272 8.88 -6.76 38.99
CA SER A 272 7.58 -6.21 39.38
C SER A 272 6.42 -7.16 39.09
N LYS A 273 5.64 -7.36 40.15
CA LYS A 273 4.41 -8.15 40.40
C LYS A 273 3.58 -8.61 39.17
N LYS A 274 3.37 -9.93 39.09
CA LYS A 274 2.36 -10.61 38.25
C LYS A 274 0.94 -10.22 38.68
N SER A 275 0.18 -9.57 37.80
CA SER A 275 -1.27 -9.49 37.86
C SER A 275 -1.92 -10.79 37.35
N LYS A 276 -3.08 -11.14 37.91
CA LYS A 276 -3.80 -12.43 37.83
C LYS A 276 -4.37 -12.83 36.46
N SER A 277 -3.66 -12.65 35.34
CA SER A 277 -4.07 -13.15 34.01
C SER A 277 -3.17 -14.25 33.44
N ALA A 278 -2.04 -14.56 34.08
CA ALA A 278 -1.00 -15.43 33.51
C ALA A 278 -1.29 -16.96 33.56
N LYS A 279 -2.32 -17.43 34.27
CA LYS A 279 -2.57 -18.88 34.43
C LYS A 279 -3.28 -19.55 33.24
N SER A 280 -3.94 -18.82 32.36
CA SER A 280 -4.62 -19.42 31.19
C SER A 280 -3.70 -19.53 29.95
N THR A 281 -2.76 -18.59 29.80
CA THR A 281 -1.91 -18.44 28.61
C THR A 281 -0.84 -19.52 28.48
N GLU A 282 -0.33 -20.03 29.61
CA GLU A 282 0.66 -21.12 29.65
C GLU A 282 0.10 -22.45 29.13
N SER A 283 -1.23 -22.62 29.14
CA SER A 283 -1.92 -23.86 28.74
C SER A 283 -2.19 -23.99 27.23
N ILE A 284 -2.17 -22.90 26.47
CA ILE A 284 -2.50 -22.90 25.03
C ILE A 284 -1.25 -23.04 24.17
N SER A 285 -0.15 -22.43 24.56
CA SER A 285 1.12 -22.50 23.81
C SER A 285 1.70 -23.91 23.73
N SER A 286 1.61 -24.68 24.82
CA SER A 286 2.06 -26.09 24.85
C SER A 286 1.17 -27.00 23.99
N ARG A 287 -0.14 -26.75 23.97
CA ARG A 287 -1.11 -27.47 23.14
C ARG A 287 -0.99 -27.14 21.66
N LEU A 288 -0.66 -25.88 21.33
CA LEU A 288 -0.33 -25.45 19.98
C LEU A 288 0.88 -26.19 19.41
N ALA A 289 1.91 -26.42 20.22
CA ALA A 289 3.09 -27.19 19.80
C ALA A 289 2.72 -28.64 19.43
N LEU A 290 1.75 -29.25 20.10
CA LEU A 290 1.23 -30.58 19.75
C LEU A 290 0.45 -30.57 18.42
N VAL A 291 -0.44 -29.59 18.20
CA VAL A 291 -1.15 -29.41 16.92
C VAL A 291 -0.16 -29.23 15.77
N VAL A 292 0.95 -28.51 15.99
CA VAL A 292 1.98 -28.31 14.98
C VAL A 292 2.73 -29.60 14.64
N LYS A 293 2.86 -30.51 15.60
CA LYS A 293 3.59 -31.77 15.45
C LYS A 293 2.76 -32.89 14.83
N SER A 294 1.50 -33.07 15.24
CA SER A 294 0.64 -34.19 14.79
C SER A 294 -0.68 -33.78 14.13
N GLY A 295 -1.04 -32.50 14.15
CA GLY A 295 -2.29 -31.99 13.56
C GLY A 295 -2.13 -31.43 12.14
N LYS A 296 -3.24 -30.90 11.61
CA LYS A 296 -3.30 -30.17 10.33
C LYS A 296 -3.75 -28.74 10.56
N TYR A 297 -2.89 -27.81 10.16
CA TYR A 297 -3.14 -26.38 10.31
C TYR A 297 -2.73 -25.61 9.06
N THR A 298 -3.29 -24.42 8.90
CA THR A 298 -2.91 -23.45 7.87
C THR A 298 -2.70 -22.09 8.51
N LEU A 299 -1.82 -21.28 7.92
CA LEU A 299 -1.45 -19.97 8.45
C LEU A 299 -1.89 -18.88 7.48
N GLY A 300 -2.27 -17.73 8.04
CA GLY A 300 -2.56 -16.52 7.30
C GLY A 300 -4.05 -16.31 6.99
N TYR A 301 -4.40 -15.04 6.84
CA TYR A 301 -5.77 -14.57 6.75
C TYR A 301 -6.52 -15.07 5.49
N LYS A 302 -5.90 -15.01 4.30
CA LYS A 302 -6.54 -15.51 3.06
C LYS A 302 -6.81 -17.02 3.11
N SER A 303 -5.87 -17.77 3.69
CA SER A 303 -5.99 -19.21 3.90
C SER A 303 -7.11 -19.54 4.89
N ALA A 304 -7.21 -18.78 6.00
CA ALA A 304 -8.27 -18.93 6.99
C ALA A 304 -9.65 -18.74 6.36
N LEU A 305 -9.84 -17.67 5.57
CA LEU A 305 -11.09 -17.44 4.84
C LEU A 305 -11.42 -18.56 3.85
N LYS A 306 -10.42 -19.10 3.14
CA LYS A 306 -10.61 -20.24 2.24
C LYS A 306 -11.04 -21.50 3.00
N GLN A 307 -10.41 -21.80 4.12
CA GLN A 307 -10.72 -22.99 4.93
C GLN A 307 -12.11 -22.90 5.55
N MET A 308 -12.50 -21.74 6.09
CA MET A 308 -13.84 -21.48 6.63
C MET A 308 -14.92 -21.63 5.55
N ARG A 309 -14.73 -21.03 4.36
CA ARG A 309 -15.66 -21.19 3.22
C ARG A 309 -15.78 -22.64 2.74
N SER A 310 -14.70 -23.42 2.83
CA SER A 310 -14.72 -24.83 2.45
C SER A 310 -15.23 -25.79 3.53
N GLY A 311 -15.63 -25.27 4.71
CA GLY A 311 -16.10 -26.09 5.84
C GLY A 311 -15.01 -26.95 6.50
N LYS A 312 -13.73 -26.69 6.22
CA LYS A 312 -12.60 -27.47 6.71
C LYS A 312 -11.94 -26.89 7.96
N ALA A 313 -12.39 -25.71 8.40
CA ALA A 313 -11.88 -25.03 9.58
C ALA A 313 -12.66 -25.47 10.83
N LYS A 314 -11.96 -26.02 11.82
CA LYS A 314 -12.54 -26.39 13.13
C LYS A 314 -12.29 -25.33 14.20
N LEU A 315 -11.10 -24.72 14.18
CA LEU A 315 -10.74 -23.63 15.09
C LEU A 315 -9.90 -22.57 14.39
N VAL A 316 -10.17 -21.30 14.68
CA VAL A 316 -9.38 -20.16 14.21
C VAL A 316 -8.79 -19.42 15.41
N LEU A 317 -7.47 -19.29 15.41
CA LEU A 317 -6.71 -18.50 16.37
C LEU A 317 -6.38 -17.15 15.76
N ILE A 318 -6.76 -16.07 16.45
CA ILE A 318 -6.50 -14.69 16.02
C ILE A 318 -5.53 -14.04 17.01
N SER A 319 -4.39 -13.53 16.54
CA SER A 319 -3.42 -12.81 17.39
C SER A 319 -4.02 -11.53 17.97
N GLY A 320 -3.64 -11.15 19.19
CA GLY A 320 -4.18 -9.99 19.90
C GLY A 320 -3.96 -8.64 19.19
N ASN A 321 -2.93 -8.52 18.35
CA ASN A 321 -2.66 -7.32 17.54
C ASN A 321 -3.17 -7.43 16.08
N CYS A 322 -4.16 -8.30 15.81
CA CYS A 322 -4.83 -8.35 14.51
C CYS A 322 -5.62 -7.04 14.27
N PRO A 323 -5.48 -6.37 13.10
CA PRO A 323 -6.22 -5.14 12.81
C PRO A 323 -7.74 -5.32 12.97
N PRO A 324 -8.47 -4.36 13.57
CA PRO A 324 -9.89 -4.50 13.89
C PRO A 324 -10.75 -4.94 12.70
N LEU A 325 -10.56 -4.34 11.52
CA LEU A 325 -11.33 -4.68 10.32
C LEU A 325 -11.15 -6.16 9.92
N ARG A 326 -9.91 -6.67 9.94
CA ARG A 326 -9.62 -8.08 9.61
C ARG A 326 -10.11 -9.03 10.68
N LYS A 327 -10.05 -8.61 11.95
CA LYS A 327 -10.58 -9.37 13.08
C LYS A 327 -12.10 -9.55 12.94
N SER A 328 -12.84 -8.46 12.72
CA SER A 328 -14.30 -8.49 12.53
C SER A 328 -14.71 -9.34 11.32
N GLU A 329 -13.95 -9.28 10.23
CA GLU A 329 -14.22 -10.13 9.07
C GLU A 329 -13.99 -11.62 9.36
N LEU A 330 -12.90 -11.98 10.04
CA LEU A 330 -12.64 -13.38 10.42
C LEU A 330 -13.73 -13.92 11.37
N GLU A 331 -14.17 -13.12 12.33
CA GLU A 331 -15.26 -13.46 13.25
C GLU A 331 -16.58 -13.66 12.50
N TYR A 332 -16.89 -12.78 11.54
CA TYR A 332 -18.07 -12.89 10.70
C TYR A 332 -18.08 -14.20 9.88
N TYR A 333 -16.98 -14.51 9.19
CA TYR A 333 -16.89 -15.75 8.42
C TYR A 333 -16.91 -17.00 9.31
N ALA A 334 -16.29 -16.94 10.48
CA ALA A 334 -16.33 -18.04 11.43
C ALA A 334 -17.74 -18.29 11.97
N MET A 335 -18.51 -17.24 12.24
CA MET A 335 -19.93 -17.35 12.60
C MET A 335 -20.73 -18.06 11.49
N LEU A 336 -20.55 -17.64 10.23
CA LEU A 336 -21.24 -18.25 9.09
C LEU A 336 -20.87 -19.72 8.89
N SER A 337 -19.59 -20.08 9.07
CA SER A 337 -19.11 -21.45 8.93
C SER A 337 -19.25 -22.30 10.20
N LYS A 338 -19.84 -21.74 11.27
CA LYS A 338 -19.93 -22.36 12.61
C LYS A 338 -18.58 -22.86 13.12
N THR A 339 -17.53 -22.11 12.85
CA THR A 339 -16.16 -22.41 13.26
C THR A 339 -15.85 -21.69 14.58
N THR A 340 -15.25 -22.40 15.53
CA THR A 340 -14.86 -21.81 16.82
C THR A 340 -13.73 -20.80 16.64
N VAL A 341 -13.85 -19.63 17.26
CA VAL A 341 -12.81 -18.59 17.25
C VAL A 341 -12.23 -18.47 18.64
N HIS A 342 -10.91 -18.42 18.73
CA HIS A 342 -10.21 -18.14 19.97
C HIS A 342 -9.23 -16.97 19.80
N HIS A 343 -9.40 -15.94 20.62
CA HIS A 343 -8.49 -14.79 20.65
C HIS A 343 -7.24 -15.13 21.44
N PHE A 344 -6.13 -15.26 20.72
CA PHE A 344 -4.83 -15.47 21.33
C PHE A 344 -4.36 -14.18 22.00
N ALA A 345 -4.10 -14.24 23.31
CA ALA A 345 -3.73 -13.06 24.11
C ALA A 345 -2.39 -12.43 23.70
N GLY A 346 -1.51 -13.17 23.03
CA GLY A 346 -0.22 -12.67 22.55
C GLY A 346 -0.27 -12.00 21.18
N THR A 347 0.83 -11.34 20.80
CA THR A 347 1.01 -10.71 19.49
C THR A 347 1.19 -11.76 18.39
N ASN A 348 1.14 -11.34 17.13
CA ASN A 348 1.43 -12.18 15.97
C ASN A 348 2.85 -12.77 15.96
N VAL A 349 3.80 -12.13 16.65
CA VAL A 349 5.14 -12.69 16.90
C VAL A 349 5.00 -13.86 17.86
N ALA A 350 4.32 -13.67 19.00
CA ALA A 350 4.12 -14.72 20.00
C ALA A 350 3.32 -15.91 19.46
N LEU A 351 2.30 -15.67 18.64
CA LEU A 351 1.54 -16.74 17.97
C LEU A 351 2.40 -17.48 16.95
N GLY A 352 3.27 -16.78 16.22
CA GLY A 352 4.25 -17.39 15.32
C GLY A 352 5.22 -18.30 16.06
N THR A 353 5.79 -17.82 17.16
CA THR A 353 6.68 -18.59 18.03
C THR A 353 5.98 -19.81 18.63
N ALA A 354 4.75 -19.65 19.13
CA ALA A 354 3.95 -20.76 19.67
C ALA A 354 3.61 -21.82 18.60
N ALA A 355 3.51 -21.41 17.34
CA ALA A 355 3.32 -22.29 16.19
C ALA A 355 4.64 -22.85 15.61
N GLY A 356 5.79 -22.61 16.26
CA GLY A 356 7.11 -23.06 15.81
C GLY A 356 7.60 -22.38 14.54
N LYS A 357 7.16 -21.13 14.26
CA LYS A 357 7.55 -20.36 13.08
C LYS A 357 8.50 -19.22 13.43
N LEU A 358 9.50 -19.01 12.57
CA LEU A 358 10.45 -17.89 12.66
C LEU A 358 9.92 -16.58 12.03
N PHE A 359 8.63 -16.54 11.67
CA PHE A 359 7.96 -15.39 11.06
C PHE A 359 6.63 -15.10 11.75
N ARG A 360 6.13 -13.88 11.57
CA ARG A 360 4.91 -13.38 12.23
C ARG A 360 3.67 -14.10 11.70
N VAL A 361 2.82 -14.58 12.59
CA VAL A 361 1.56 -15.26 12.27
C VAL A 361 0.40 -14.49 12.91
N GLY A 362 -0.41 -13.81 12.10
CA GLY A 362 -1.59 -13.09 12.61
C GLY A 362 -2.83 -13.96 12.80
N VAL A 363 -2.94 -15.05 12.03
CA VAL A 363 -4.08 -15.95 12.04
C VAL A 363 -3.59 -17.37 11.79
N MET A 364 -4.10 -18.33 12.56
CA MET A 364 -3.85 -19.76 12.38
C MET A 364 -5.19 -20.48 12.38
N THR A 365 -5.41 -21.34 11.40
CA THR A 365 -6.62 -22.15 11.27
C THR A 365 -6.26 -23.61 11.45
N ILE A 366 -6.97 -24.30 12.34
CA ILE A 366 -6.77 -25.70 12.66
C ILE A 366 -7.92 -26.48 12.03
N SER A 367 -7.56 -27.42 11.16
CA SER A 367 -8.49 -28.33 10.49
C SER A 367 -8.50 -29.70 11.18
N ASP A 368 -7.39 -30.06 11.82
CA ASP A 368 -7.23 -31.28 12.60
C ASP A 368 -6.33 -31.01 13.80
N GLN A 369 -6.79 -31.34 15.00
CA GLN A 369 -6.07 -31.06 16.24
C GLN A 369 -4.99 -32.11 16.56
N GLY A 370 -4.97 -33.25 15.86
CA GLY A 370 -4.06 -34.35 16.16
C GLY A 370 -4.23 -34.81 17.62
N ASP A 371 -3.12 -34.94 18.34
CA ASP A 371 -3.10 -35.39 19.75
C ASP A 371 -3.35 -34.26 20.76
N SER A 372 -3.82 -33.09 20.31
CA SER A 372 -4.04 -31.92 21.15
C SER A 372 -5.51 -31.77 21.52
N ASP A 373 -5.81 -31.54 22.80
CA ASP A 373 -7.17 -31.26 23.30
C ASP A 373 -7.57 -29.78 23.13
N LEU A 374 -7.15 -29.15 22.03
CA LEU A 374 -7.30 -27.71 21.85
C LEU A 374 -8.75 -27.30 21.48
N LEU A 375 -9.49 -28.15 20.76
CA LEU A 375 -10.88 -27.87 20.36
C LEU A 375 -11.85 -27.94 21.55
N THR A 376 -11.67 -28.92 22.44
CA THR A 376 -12.55 -29.14 23.60
C THR A 376 -12.54 -27.99 24.60
N ILE A 377 -11.43 -27.26 24.70
CA ILE A 377 -11.30 -26.10 25.61
C ILE A 377 -11.76 -24.80 24.95
N ALA A 378 -11.60 -24.68 23.64
CA ALA A 378 -12.10 -23.52 22.89
C ALA A 378 -13.63 -23.47 22.90
N GLU A 379 -14.29 -24.64 22.93
CA GLU A 379 -15.75 -24.75 23.05
C GLU A 379 -16.26 -24.48 24.49
N GLY A 380 -15.49 -24.88 25.52
CA GLY A 380 -15.87 -24.68 26.93
C GLY A 380 -15.84 -23.23 27.44
N ASN A 381 -15.22 -22.30 26.71
CA ASN A 381 -15.20 -20.86 27.05
C ASN A 381 -16.27 -20.04 26.29
N ALA A 382 -17.11 -20.70 25.47
CA ALA A 382 -18.16 -20.06 24.67
C ALA A 382 -19.58 -20.32 25.20
N ALA A 383 -19.71 -20.96 26.37
CA ALA A 383 -20.97 -21.22 27.07
C ALA A 383 -21.24 -20.22 28.19
#